data_AF-A0A7W0QW95-F1
#
_entry.id   AF-A0A7W0QW95-F1
#
_cell.length_a   1.000
_cell.length_b   1.000
_cell.length_c   1.000
_cell.angle_alpha   90.00
_cell.angle_beta   90.00
_cell.angle_gamma   90.00
#
_symmetry.space_group_name_H-M   'P 1'
#
loop_
_entity.id
_entity.type
_entity.pdbx_description
1 polymer ?
#
loop_
_entity_poly.entity_id
_entity_poly.type
_entity_poly.pdbx_seq_one_letter_code
_entity_poly.pdbx_strand_id
1 'polypeptide(L)'
;MEAAPTTLAGATCGAMTDGAPDVDGDGCPDDIVVTGTSIRAAGATYSVGQEGDQVAVQDWDCDGTATPGIVRPSTGEVFLFDGWATSDRALTIEADAVVTGAQRLAASPTADPCLGATVVLDDQTTRTIETLRSPP
;
A
#
# COMPACT_ATOMS: atom_id res chain seq x y z
N MET A 1 -6.28 -24.91 46.95
CA MET A 1 -7.10 -23.79 46.46
C MET A 1 -6.15 -22.93 45.67
N GLU A 2 -6.17 -23.03 44.35
CA GLU A 2 -5.81 -21.95 43.43
C GLU A 2 -6.27 -22.38 42.04
N ALA A 3 -7.13 -21.54 41.46
CA ALA A 3 -7.85 -21.76 40.23
C ALA A 3 -7.44 -20.67 39.23
N ALA A 4 -7.41 -21.08 37.95
CA ALA A 4 -7.41 -20.32 36.71
C ALA A 4 -6.15 -19.54 36.33
N PRO A 5 -5.48 -19.92 35.22
CA PRO A 5 -5.02 -18.91 34.27
C PRO A 5 -6.25 -18.41 33.49
N THR A 6 -6.68 -17.18 33.77
CA THR A 6 -7.37 -16.39 32.76
C THR A 6 -6.29 -15.96 31.76
N THR A 7 -6.20 -16.67 30.64
CA THR A 7 -5.49 -16.17 29.46
C THR A 7 -6.51 -16.10 28.34
N LEU A 8 -7.02 -14.90 28.12
CA LEU A 8 -7.60 -14.53 26.84
C LEU A 8 -6.47 -14.65 25.81
N ALA A 9 -6.53 -15.68 24.98
CA ALA A 9 -5.71 -15.79 23.79
C ALA A 9 -6.22 -14.75 22.76
N GLY A 10 -5.72 -13.52 22.86
CA GLY A 10 -5.78 -12.53 21.78
C GLY A 10 -4.59 -12.75 20.86
N ALA A 11 -4.84 -12.90 19.57
CA ALA A 11 -3.88 -13.25 18.54
C ALA A 11 -2.60 -12.40 18.61
N THR A 12 -1.47 -13.03 18.94
CA THR A 12 -0.15 -12.41 18.82
C THR A 12 0.40 -12.77 17.46
N CYS A 13 0.09 -11.99 16.42
CA CYS A 13 0.95 -12.00 15.24
C CYS A 13 2.35 -11.59 15.70
N GLY A 14 3.30 -12.50 15.47
CA GLY A 14 4.64 -12.41 16.03
C GLY A 14 5.35 -11.16 15.50
N ALA A 15 5.83 -10.34 16.43
CA ALA A 15 6.69 -9.17 16.20
C ALA A 15 6.21 -8.22 15.09
N MET A 16 5.57 -7.13 15.50
CA MET A 16 5.45 -5.87 14.77
C MET A 16 6.80 -5.46 14.15
N THR A 17 7.15 -5.99 12.98
CA THR A 17 8.11 -5.31 12.11
C THR A 17 7.30 -4.24 11.40
N ASP A 18 7.28 -3.09 12.04
CA ASP A 18 6.76 -1.81 11.56
C ASP A 18 6.97 -1.68 10.03
N GLY A 19 5.89 -1.68 9.27
CA GLY A 19 5.90 -1.39 7.82
C GLY A 19 5.60 -2.53 6.85
N ALA A 20 5.24 -3.74 7.29
CA ALA A 20 4.68 -4.73 6.38
C ALA A 20 3.16 -4.47 6.19
N PRO A 21 2.66 -4.43 4.94
CA PRO A 21 1.28 -4.04 4.62
C PRO A 21 0.25 -5.05 5.14
N ASP A 22 -0.75 -4.57 5.88
CA ASP A 22 -1.95 -5.30 6.31
C ASP A 22 -3.04 -5.06 5.27
N VAL A 23 -3.37 -6.09 4.48
CA VAL A 23 -4.24 -5.94 3.30
C VAL A 23 -5.69 -6.30 3.62
N ASP A 24 -5.93 -7.17 4.60
CA ASP A 24 -7.27 -7.60 4.98
C ASP A 24 -7.79 -6.94 6.27
N GLY A 25 -7.00 -6.08 6.91
CA GLY A 25 -7.38 -5.26 8.05
C GLY A 25 -7.52 -6.08 9.34
N ASP A 26 -6.88 -7.24 9.41
CA ASP A 26 -6.92 -8.11 10.59
C ASP A 26 -5.94 -7.71 11.70
N GLY A 27 -5.11 -6.68 11.43
CA GLY A 27 -4.10 -6.16 12.35
C GLY A 27 -2.78 -6.92 12.30
N CYS A 28 -2.59 -7.82 11.33
CA CYS A 28 -1.37 -8.56 11.07
C CYS A 28 -0.79 -8.21 9.70
N PRO A 29 0.55 -8.18 9.55
CA PRO A 29 1.12 -7.97 8.23
C PRO A 29 0.93 -9.18 7.30
N ASP A 30 0.51 -8.91 6.07
CA ASP A 30 0.31 -9.92 5.04
C ASP A 30 1.57 -10.16 4.19
N ASP A 31 1.75 -11.41 3.76
CA ASP A 31 2.72 -11.73 2.72
C ASP A 31 2.23 -11.18 1.37
N ILE A 32 2.83 -10.07 0.94
CA ILE A 32 2.59 -9.49 -0.38
C ILE A 32 3.70 -9.86 -1.35
N VAL A 33 3.31 -10.37 -2.52
CA VAL A 33 4.21 -10.57 -3.65
C VAL A 33 3.75 -9.70 -4.82
N VAL A 34 4.54 -8.69 -5.15
CA VAL A 34 4.34 -7.86 -6.35
C VAL A 34 5.26 -8.37 -7.46
N THR A 35 4.67 -8.79 -8.58
CA THR A 35 5.38 -9.24 -9.79
C THR A 35 4.90 -8.43 -11.00
N GLY A 36 5.60 -7.33 -11.28
CA GLY A 36 5.18 -6.38 -12.31
C GLY A 36 3.82 -5.77 -11.97
N THR A 37 2.82 -6.03 -12.80
CA THR A 37 1.43 -5.59 -12.63
C THR A 37 0.55 -6.55 -11.84
N SER A 38 1.08 -7.68 -11.37
CA SER A 38 0.32 -8.65 -10.58
C SER A 38 0.70 -8.57 -9.10
N ILE A 39 -0.28 -8.41 -8.23
CA ILE A 39 -0.11 -8.43 -6.79
C ILE A 39 -0.76 -9.69 -6.24
N ARG A 40 -0.05 -10.46 -5.44
CA ARG A 40 -0.61 -11.53 -4.63
C ARG A 40 -0.61 -11.09 -3.17
N ALA A 41 -1.78 -10.98 -2.57
CA ALA A 41 -1.97 -10.55 -1.19
C ALA A 41 -3.15 -11.31 -0.56
N ALA A 42 -3.05 -11.67 0.73
CA ALA A 42 -4.07 -12.43 1.48
C ALA A 42 -4.61 -13.67 0.71
N GLY A 43 -3.75 -14.35 -0.05
CA GLY A 43 -4.12 -15.53 -0.86
C GLY A 43 -4.88 -15.24 -2.18
N ALA A 44 -5.21 -13.99 -2.48
CA ALA A 44 -5.80 -13.56 -3.75
C ALA A 44 -4.73 -12.99 -4.72
N THR A 45 -5.05 -12.95 -6.01
CA THR A 45 -4.19 -12.32 -7.04
C THR A 45 -4.96 -11.22 -7.75
N TYR A 46 -4.36 -10.03 -7.82
CA TYR A 46 -4.90 -8.82 -8.40
C TYR A 46 -4.02 -8.39 -9.56
N SER A 47 -4.61 -7.84 -10.62
CA SER A 47 -3.88 -7.23 -11.73
C SER A 47 -4.15 -5.74 -11.75
N VAL A 48 -3.08 -4.93 -11.74
CA VAL A 48 -3.14 -3.48 -11.63
C VAL A 48 -2.21 -2.81 -12.65
N GLY A 49 -2.69 -1.76 -13.31
CA GLY A 49 -1.89 -0.97 -14.25
C GLY A 49 -1.55 -1.66 -15.58
N GLN A 50 -0.45 -1.21 -16.19
CA GLN A 50 0.05 -1.66 -17.49
C GLN A 50 1.52 -2.10 -17.41
N GLU A 51 2.00 -2.82 -18.42
CA GLU A 51 3.39 -3.25 -18.48
C GLU A 51 4.36 -2.05 -18.40
N GLY A 52 5.34 -2.14 -17.50
CA GLY A 52 6.31 -1.06 -17.24
C GLY A 52 5.91 -0.12 -16.10
N ASP A 53 4.67 -0.18 -15.64
CA ASP A 53 4.25 0.51 -14.42
C ASP A 53 4.90 -0.15 -13.19
N GLN A 54 5.27 0.66 -12.20
CA GLN A 54 5.81 0.20 -10.92
C GLN A 54 4.72 0.24 -9.87
N VAL A 55 4.53 -0.89 -9.19
CA VAL A 55 3.43 -1.09 -8.25
C VAL A 55 3.99 -1.19 -6.83
N ALA A 56 3.33 -0.55 -5.88
CA ALA A 56 3.58 -0.70 -4.45
C ALA A 56 2.26 -0.89 -3.71
N VAL A 57 2.32 -1.39 -2.48
CA VAL A 57 1.15 -1.55 -1.61
C VAL A 57 1.47 -0.92 -0.27
N GLN A 58 0.63 0.03 0.14
CA GLN A 58 0.72 0.70 1.43
C GLN A 58 -0.67 1.28 1.77
N ASP A 59 -0.90 1.58 3.04
CA ASP A 59 -2.03 2.39 3.46
C ASP A 59 -1.77 3.86 3.07
N TRP A 60 -2.42 4.31 1.99
CA TRP A 60 -2.20 5.65 1.42
C TRP A 60 -3.16 6.71 1.97
N ASP A 61 -4.30 6.31 2.54
CA ASP A 61 -5.36 7.19 3.06
C ASP A 61 -5.61 7.03 4.57
N CYS A 62 -4.85 6.16 5.22
CA CYS A 62 -4.88 5.91 6.65
C CYS A 62 -6.22 5.43 7.18
N ASP A 63 -6.89 4.60 6.38
CA ASP A 63 -8.07 3.88 6.80
C ASP A 63 -7.74 2.57 7.55
N GLY A 64 -6.45 2.21 7.64
CA GLY A 64 -5.97 0.98 8.24
C GLY A 64 -5.83 -0.19 7.25
N THR A 65 -6.13 0.02 5.97
CA THR A 65 -6.09 -0.99 4.91
C THR A 65 -5.00 -0.62 3.90
N ALA A 66 -4.04 -1.52 3.70
CA ALA A 66 -3.06 -1.32 2.65
C ALA A 66 -3.66 -1.55 1.27
N THR A 67 -3.47 -0.60 0.37
CA THR A 67 -4.07 -0.56 -0.97
C THR A 67 -2.99 -0.42 -2.05
N PRO A 68 -3.26 -0.83 -3.29
CA PRO A 68 -2.27 -0.72 -4.34
C PRO A 68 -2.05 0.74 -4.75
N GLY A 69 -0.81 1.06 -5.12
CA GLY A 69 -0.40 2.32 -5.71
C GLY A 69 0.47 2.05 -6.92
N ILE A 70 0.37 2.89 -7.95
CA ILE A 70 1.05 2.73 -9.23
C ILE A 70 1.80 4.02 -9.56
N VAL A 71 3.06 3.88 -9.95
CA VAL A 71 3.82 4.91 -10.65
C VAL A 71 4.02 4.46 -12.08
N ARG A 72 3.75 5.36 -13.02
CA ARG A 72 4.06 5.17 -14.43
C ARG A 72 5.30 5.99 -14.78
N PRO A 73 6.49 5.37 -14.89
CA PRO A 73 7.71 6.13 -15.13
C PRO A 73 7.77 6.79 -16.51
N SER A 74 7.03 6.28 -17.48
CA SER A 74 7.00 6.81 -18.84
C SER A 74 6.38 8.20 -18.94
N THR A 75 5.43 8.53 -18.05
CA THR A 75 4.71 9.82 -18.02
C THR A 75 4.89 10.57 -16.70
N GLY A 76 5.37 9.90 -15.65
CA GLY A 76 5.45 10.43 -14.28
C GLY A 76 4.12 10.41 -13.53
N GLU A 77 3.08 9.77 -14.06
CA GLU A 77 1.77 9.68 -13.41
C GLU A 77 1.83 8.77 -12.18
N VAL A 78 1.11 9.16 -11.13
CA VAL A 78 0.99 8.42 -9.87
C VAL A 78 -0.49 8.19 -9.60
N PHE A 79 -0.88 6.94 -9.35
CA PHE A 79 -2.25 6.50 -9.11
C PHE A 79 -2.30 5.78 -7.76
N LEU A 80 -3.11 6.25 -6.82
CA LEU A 80 -3.26 5.63 -5.51
C LEU A 80 -4.68 5.08 -5.39
N PHE A 81 -4.82 3.80 -5.06
CA PHE A 81 -6.15 3.20 -4.93
C PHE A 81 -6.63 3.33 -3.50
N ASP A 82 -7.93 3.52 -3.32
CA ASP A 82 -8.67 3.54 -2.04
C ASP A 82 -9.22 2.14 -1.69
N GLY A 83 -8.80 1.11 -2.42
CA GLY A 83 -9.29 -0.23 -2.22
C GLY A 83 -8.77 -1.22 -3.24
N TRP A 84 -9.17 -2.48 -3.07
CA TRP A 84 -8.84 -3.55 -3.99
C TRP A 84 -9.96 -3.76 -5.01
N ALA A 85 -9.57 -4.02 -6.26
CA ALA A 85 -10.51 -4.47 -7.27
C ALA A 85 -11.06 -5.84 -6.87
N THR A 86 -12.37 -6.02 -7.02
CA THR A 86 -13.04 -7.32 -6.79
C THR A 86 -13.50 -7.91 -8.11
N SER A 87 -13.89 -9.19 -8.12
CA SER A 87 -14.45 -9.87 -9.29
C SER A 87 -15.60 -9.10 -9.96
N ASP A 88 -16.35 -8.35 -9.16
CA ASP A 88 -17.56 -7.64 -9.57
C ASP A 88 -17.34 -6.13 -9.74
N ARG A 89 -16.15 -5.62 -9.39
CA ARG A 89 -15.81 -4.18 -9.45
C ARG A 89 -14.34 -3.95 -9.82
N ALA A 90 -14.11 -3.51 -11.05
CA ALA A 90 -12.85 -2.88 -11.43
C ALA A 90 -12.80 -1.44 -10.90
N LEU A 91 -11.63 -1.04 -10.39
CA LEU A 91 -11.36 0.35 -10.00
C LEU A 91 -10.64 1.05 -11.16
N THR A 92 -11.17 2.17 -11.60
CA THR A 92 -10.51 3.07 -12.56
C THR A 92 -10.42 4.43 -11.91
N ILE A 93 -9.19 4.89 -11.72
CA ILE A 93 -8.88 6.17 -11.07
C ILE A 93 -8.07 7.04 -12.03
N GLU A 94 -8.18 8.35 -11.83
CA GLU A 94 -7.29 9.31 -12.48
C GLU A 94 -5.97 9.38 -11.71
N ALA A 95 -4.94 9.96 -12.34
CA ALA A 95 -3.68 10.18 -11.66
C ALA A 95 -3.86 11.20 -10.53
N ASP A 96 -3.54 10.81 -9.30
CA ASP A 96 -3.52 11.70 -8.13
C ASP A 96 -2.46 12.80 -8.28
N ALA A 97 -1.33 12.44 -8.91
CA ALA A 97 -0.24 13.36 -9.14
C ALA A 97 0.50 13.03 -10.44
N VAL A 98 1.17 14.03 -10.99
CA VAL A 98 2.16 13.85 -12.06
C VAL A 98 3.48 14.41 -11.57
N VAL A 99 4.46 13.53 -11.40
CA VAL A 99 5.80 13.85 -10.94
C VAL A 99 6.80 13.43 -12.01
N THR A 100 7.33 14.41 -12.73
CA THR A 100 8.37 14.17 -13.73
C THR A 100 9.57 13.44 -13.10
N GLY A 101 9.97 12.33 -13.71
CA GLY A 101 11.08 11.51 -13.23
C GLY A 101 10.70 10.49 -12.14
N ALA A 102 9.43 10.40 -11.74
CA ALA A 102 9.01 9.37 -10.78
C ALA A 102 9.25 7.96 -11.34
N GLN A 103 10.02 7.16 -10.62
CA GLN A 103 10.37 5.80 -11.00
C GLN A 103 9.58 4.77 -10.21
N ARG A 104 9.39 4.96 -8.90
CA ARG A 104 8.67 4.00 -8.03
C ARG A 104 8.10 4.68 -6.81
N LEU A 105 7.10 4.05 -6.20
CA LEU A 105 6.67 4.39 -4.85
C LEU A 105 7.64 3.76 -3.85
N ALA A 106 7.97 4.51 -2.80
CA ALA A 106 8.63 4.00 -1.62
C ALA A 106 7.63 3.97 -0.48
N ALA A 107 7.71 2.94 0.36
CA ALA A 107 7.10 2.99 1.67
C ALA A 107 7.64 4.24 2.38
N SER A 108 6.75 5.11 2.85
CA SER A 108 7.14 6.32 3.57
C SER A 108 8.11 5.96 4.71
N PRO A 109 9.31 6.58 4.78
CA PRO A 109 10.29 6.31 5.83
C PRO A 109 9.94 7.00 7.15
N THR A 110 8.94 7.87 7.15
CA THR A 110 8.36 8.49 8.33
C THR A 110 7.39 7.53 8.98
N ALA A 111 7.44 7.42 10.30
CA ALA A 111 6.53 6.60 11.11
C ALA A 111 5.03 6.90 10.89
N ASP A 112 4.70 8.02 10.20
CA ASP A 112 3.37 8.32 9.70
C ASP A 112 3.31 8.12 8.17
N PRO A 113 2.79 6.97 7.68
CA PRO A 113 2.49 6.77 6.26
C PRO A 113 1.37 7.70 5.73
N CYS A 114 0.66 8.38 6.65
CA CYS A 114 -0.51 9.21 6.38
C CYS A 114 -0.27 10.59 5.78
N LEU A 115 0.98 11.07 5.75
CA LEU A 115 1.29 12.42 5.29
C LEU A 115 1.48 12.50 3.77
N GLY A 116 1.26 11.40 3.06
CA GLY A 116 1.31 11.33 1.60
C GLY A 116 2.19 10.20 1.10
N ALA A 117 2.04 9.89 -0.19
CA ALA A 117 2.85 8.87 -0.82
C ALA A 117 4.24 9.41 -1.15
N THR A 118 5.28 8.60 -0.91
CA THR A 118 6.66 8.95 -1.26
C THR A 118 7.00 8.35 -2.61
N VAL A 119 7.37 9.18 -3.60
CA VAL A 119 7.91 8.72 -4.88
C VAL A 119 9.43 8.84 -4.90
N VAL A 120 10.11 7.85 -5.45
CA VAL A 120 11.55 7.91 -5.75
C VAL A 120 11.72 8.31 -7.20
N LEU A 121 12.55 9.32 -7.43
CA LEU A 121 12.85 9.87 -8.75
C LEU A 121 14.02 9.13 -9.42
N ASP A 122 14.31 9.46 -10.68
CA ASP A 122 15.40 8.87 -11.47
C ASP A 122 16.78 9.11 -10.87
N ASP A 123 16.97 10.23 -10.16
CA ASP A 123 18.20 10.57 -9.43
C ASP A 123 18.29 9.91 -8.04
N GLN A 124 17.36 8.99 -7.73
CA GLN A 124 17.20 8.33 -6.43
C GLN A 124 16.79 9.25 -5.27
N THR A 125 16.48 10.52 -5.53
CA THR A 125 15.87 11.38 -4.51
C THR A 125 14.42 10.99 -4.28
N THR A 126 13.94 11.28 -3.07
CA THR A 126 12.53 11.07 -2.71
C THR A 126 11.77 12.38 -2.73
N ARG A 127 10.53 12.31 -3.20
CA ARG A 127 9.58 13.42 -3.15
C ARG A 127 8.26 12.92 -2.58
N THR A 128 7.77 13.59 -1.54
CA THR A 128 6.42 13.34 -1.01
C THR A 128 5.41 14.04 -1.91
N ILE A 129 4.39 13.30 -2.33
CA ILE A 129 3.20 13.86 -2.94
C ILE A 129 2.13 14.01 -1.86
N GLU A 130 1.70 15.26 -1.64
CA GLU A 130 0.53 15.52 -0.82
C GLU A 130 -0.68 15.01 -1.59
N THR A 131 -1.29 13.95 -1.09
CA THR A 131 -2.56 13.47 -1.63
C THR A 131 -3.63 14.50 -1.27
N LEU A 132 -4.30 15.07 -2.28
CA LEU A 132 -5.48 15.93 -2.06
C LEU A 132 -6.69 15.13 -1.55
N ARG A 133 -6.48 13.93 -1.03
CA ARG A 133 -7.52 13.06 -0.50
C ARG A 133 -7.78 13.52 0.92
N SER A 134 -8.99 14.02 1.17
CA SER A 134 -9.40 14.38 2.52
C SER A 134 -9.41 13.11 3.38
N PRO A 135 -8.80 13.11 4.58
CA PRO A 135 -9.05 12.05 5.53
C PRO A 135 -10.56 12.00 5.85
N PRO A 136 -11.14 10.81 6.08
CA PRO A 136 -12.55 10.66 6.40
C PRO A 136 -12.98 11.39 7.69
#